data_AF-A0A2V6ZGH7-F1
#
_entry.id   AF-A0A2V6ZGH7-F1
#
_cell.length_a   1.000
_cell.length_b   1.000
_cell.length_c   1.000
_cell.angle_alpha   90.00
_cell.angle_beta   90.00
_cell.angle_gamma   90.00
#
_symmetry.space_group_name_H-M   'P 1'
#
loop_
_entity.id
_entity.type
_entity.pdbx_description
1 polymer ?
#
loop_
_entity_poly.entity_id
_entity_poly.type
_entity_poly.pdbx_seq_one_letter_code
_entity_poly.pdbx_strand_id
1 'polypeptide(L)'
;MRLMMIALSLLCALGCGISEEAAAAKDRESSKAAWALVLRVDGADVRIPLKVMNVLLFKDEEYAKQNPSVFQIEGSGVHLIGEIAAADNVDYGEHWERLVNKMLTIKASGEFHRDPVDSTITLPGAPEIAVTGGTMFIEKYTGKWTGSEGNKTISGKITIQRSDGRRLEGTFAVHAVTWG
;
A
#
# COMPACT_ATOMS: atom_id res chain seq x y z
N MET A 1 66.36 19.54 -21.88
CA MET A 1 64.92 19.73 -22.20
C MET A 1 64.22 18.43 -21.85
N ARG A 2 63.65 18.30 -20.65
CA ARG A 2 62.22 18.48 -20.35
C ARG A 2 61.31 17.67 -21.28
N LEU A 3 60.80 16.54 -20.78
CA LEU A 3 59.38 16.20 -20.85
C LEU A 3 59.07 15.22 -19.70
N MET A 4 58.46 15.74 -18.63
CA MET A 4 57.72 14.92 -17.66
C MET A 4 56.43 14.48 -18.35
N MET A 5 56.17 13.18 -18.43
CA MET A 5 54.81 12.68 -18.66
C MET A 5 54.27 12.05 -17.38
N ILE A 6 53.20 12.66 -16.92
CA ILE A 6 52.34 12.28 -15.80
C ILE A 6 51.67 10.95 -16.18
N ALA A 7 52.06 9.86 -15.53
CA ALA A 7 51.31 8.61 -15.60
C ALA A 7 50.20 8.67 -14.55
N LEU A 8 49.03 9.02 -15.08
CA LEU A 8 47.72 9.09 -14.47
C LEU A 8 47.45 7.84 -13.61
N SER A 9 47.24 8.06 -12.31
CA SER A 9 46.69 7.08 -11.38
C SER A 9 45.28 6.67 -11.84
N LEU A 10 45.19 5.51 -12.49
CA LEU A 10 43.93 4.82 -12.74
C LEU A 10 43.40 4.27 -11.40
N LEU A 11 42.72 5.11 -10.63
CA LEU A 11 41.74 4.64 -9.66
C LEU A 11 40.57 4.06 -10.46
N CYS A 12 40.65 2.78 -10.82
CA CYS A 12 39.45 2.01 -11.14
C CYS A 12 38.69 1.80 -9.84
N ALA A 13 37.87 2.78 -9.46
CA ALA A 13 36.71 2.53 -8.64
C ALA A 13 35.80 1.60 -9.45
N LEU A 14 35.98 0.29 -9.27
CA LEU A 14 34.99 -0.73 -9.58
C LEU A 14 33.81 -0.49 -8.63
N GLY A 15 33.00 0.51 -8.96
CA GLY A 15 31.68 0.66 -8.43
C GLY A 15 30.91 -0.59 -8.86
N CYS A 16 30.69 -1.51 -7.93
CA CYS A 16 29.61 -2.47 -8.02
C CYS A 16 28.31 -1.69 -8.15
N GLY A 17 27.94 -1.36 -9.39
CA GLY A 17 26.65 -0.78 -9.72
C GLY A 17 25.60 -1.82 -9.39
N ILE A 18 25.00 -1.71 -8.21
CA ILE A 18 23.77 -2.42 -7.87
C ILE A 18 22.77 -2.05 -8.97
N SER A 19 22.19 -3.05 -9.64
CA SER A 19 21.18 -2.78 -10.67
C SER A 19 20.03 -1.97 -10.06
N GLU A 20 19.37 -1.17 -10.88
CA GLU A 20 18.26 -0.32 -10.43
C GLU A 20 17.13 -1.12 -9.77
N GLU A 21 16.92 -2.37 -10.22
CA GLU A 21 16.00 -3.33 -9.62
C GLU A 21 16.47 -3.82 -8.24
N ALA A 22 17.75 -4.17 -8.08
CA ALA A 22 18.29 -4.60 -6.80
C ALA A 22 18.30 -3.46 -5.77
N ALA A 23 18.48 -2.21 -6.22
CA ALA A 23 18.34 -1.03 -5.37
C ALA A 23 16.87 -0.83 -4.94
N ALA A 24 15.91 -1.00 -5.84
CA ALA A 24 14.48 -0.90 -5.54
C ALA A 24 14.03 -2.00 -4.56
N ALA A 25 14.45 -3.24 -4.76
CA ALA A 25 14.15 -4.35 -3.85
C ALA A 25 14.72 -4.11 -2.44
N LYS A 26 15.93 -3.56 -2.33
CA LYS A 26 16.53 -3.20 -1.04
C LYS A 26 15.77 -2.06 -0.34
N ASP A 27 15.34 -1.05 -1.10
CA ASP A 27 14.52 0.05 -0.58
C ASP A 27 13.17 -0.46 -0.07
N ARG A 28 12.51 -1.33 -0.86
CA ARG A 28 11.27 -2.02 -0.48
C ARG A 28 11.44 -2.79 0.82
N GLU A 29 12.51 -3.58 0.95
CA GLU A 29 12.78 -4.34 2.17
C GLU A 29 12.94 -3.42 3.39
N SER A 30 13.66 -2.31 3.24
CA SER A 30 13.85 -1.35 4.34
C SER A 30 12.55 -0.65 4.76
N SER A 31 11.61 -0.48 3.83
CA SER A 31 10.34 0.21 4.08
C SER A 31 9.26 -0.66 4.70
N LYS A 32 9.39 -2.00 4.64
CA LYS A 32 8.45 -2.95 5.28
C LYS A 32 8.21 -2.65 6.76
N ALA A 33 9.25 -2.22 7.48
CA ALA A 33 9.13 -1.88 8.89
C ALA A 33 8.17 -0.71 9.15
N ALA A 34 8.00 0.20 8.17
CA ALA A 34 7.09 1.33 8.25
C ALA A 34 5.63 0.93 7.96
N TRP A 35 5.39 -0.15 7.22
CA TRP A 35 4.04 -0.57 6.81
C TRP A 35 3.25 -1.15 7.98
N ALA A 36 2.27 -0.39 8.43
CA ALA A 36 1.44 -0.77 9.55
C ALA A 36 0.11 -0.03 9.54
N LEU A 37 -0.85 -0.64 10.22
CA LEU A 37 -2.08 -0.05 10.69
C LEU A 37 -1.86 0.38 12.14
N VAL A 38 -1.98 1.67 12.43
CA VAL A 38 -1.81 2.22 13.78
C VAL A 38 -3.16 2.74 14.24
N LEU A 39 -3.78 2.07 15.20
CA LEU A 39 -5.12 2.38 15.69
C LEU A 39 -5.09 2.92 17.11
N ARG A 40 -5.95 3.90 17.39
CA ARG A 40 -6.19 4.43 18.72
C ARG A 40 -7.15 3.51 19.47
N VAL A 41 -6.67 2.86 20.52
CA VAL A 41 -7.46 1.96 21.39
C VAL A 41 -7.25 2.37 22.84
N ASP A 42 -8.31 2.72 23.55
CA ASP A 42 -8.28 3.09 24.98
C ASP A 42 -7.21 4.15 25.32
N GLY A 43 -6.98 5.10 24.41
CA GLY A 43 -6.01 6.17 24.62
C GLY A 43 -4.54 5.77 24.39
N ALA A 44 -4.30 4.59 23.82
CA ALA A 44 -2.99 4.13 23.35
C ALA A 44 -2.99 3.85 21.84
N ASP A 45 -1.80 3.86 21.24
CA ASP A 45 -1.62 3.56 19.83
C ASP A 45 -1.18 2.10 19.67
N VAL A 46 -1.98 1.32 18.97
CA VAL A 46 -1.74 -0.09 18.69
C VAL A 46 -1.24 -0.22 17.25
N ARG A 47 0.00 -0.68 17.09
CA ARG A 47 0.63 -0.90 15.78
C ARG A 47 0.50 -2.35 15.33
N ILE A 48 -0.10 -2.55 14.16
CA ILE A 48 -0.31 -3.86 13.54
C ILE A 48 0.39 -3.88 12.17
N PRO A 49 1.37 -4.76 11.94
CA PRO A 49 2.08 -4.81 10.66
C PRO A 49 1.16 -5.12 9.48
N LEU A 50 1.29 -4.34 8.40
CA LEU A 50 0.63 -4.60 7.12
C LEU A 50 1.62 -5.22 6.13
N LYS A 51 1.10 -6.01 5.20
CA LYS A 51 1.90 -6.68 4.16
C LYS A 51 1.70 -6.00 2.82
N VAL A 52 0.46 -5.90 2.36
CA VAL A 52 0.13 -5.46 1.01
C VAL A 52 -1.30 -4.92 0.92
N MET A 53 -1.52 -4.02 -0.02
CA MET A 53 -2.80 -3.59 -0.53
C MET A 53 -2.89 -4.03 -1.99
N ASN A 54 -3.65 -5.07 -2.25
CA ASN A 54 -3.95 -5.55 -3.60
C ASN A 54 -5.09 -4.70 -4.18
N VAL A 55 -4.98 -4.25 -5.42
CA VAL A 55 -6.02 -3.48 -6.12
C VAL A 55 -6.34 -4.14 -7.45
N LEU A 56 -7.60 -4.49 -7.65
CA LEU A 56 -8.10 -5.07 -8.89
C LEU A 56 -8.50 -3.96 -9.85
N LEU A 57 -7.83 -3.92 -11.01
CA LEU A 57 -8.02 -2.96 -12.07
C LEU A 57 -8.77 -3.61 -13.23
N PHE A 58 -9.53 -2.79 -13.95
CA PHE A 58 -10.22 -3.21 -15.16
C PHE A 58 -9.44 -2.75 -16.39
N LYS A 59 -9.19 -3.69 -17.31
CA LYS A 59 -8.54 -3.39 -18.59
C LYS A 59 -9.47 -2.63 -19.56
N ASP A 60 -10.77 -2.85 -19.47
CA ASP A 60 -11.78 -2.12 -20.24
C ASP A 60 -12.04 -0.76 -19.56
N GLU A 61 -11.64 0.32 -20.22
CA GLU A 61 -11.78 1.69 -19.69
C GLU A 61 -13.24 2.13 -19.55
N GLU A 62 -14.14 1.71 -20.45
CA GLU A 62 -15.56 2.06 -20.35
C GLU A 62 -16.21 1.34 -19.18
N TYR A 63 -15.82 0.09 -18.95
CA TYR A 63 -16.23 -0.64 -17.76
C TYR A 63 -15.68 0.02 -16.48
N ALA A 64 -14.40 0.43 -16.48
CA ALA A 64 -13.74 1.07 -15.34
C ALA A 64 -14.39 2.40 -14.93
N LYS A 65 -14.95 3.15 -15.90
CA LYS A 65 -15.66 4.43 -15.64
C LYS A 65 -16.98 4.25 -14.88
N GLN A 66 -17.56 3.05 -14.93
CA GLN A 66 -18.88 2.77 -14.36
C GLN A 66 -18.82 1.91 -13.10
N ASN A 67 -17.70 1.21 -12.87
CA ASN A 67 -17.57 0.23 -11.80
C ASN A 67 -16.42 0.60 -10.84
N PRO A 68 -16.63 0.51 -9.52
CA PRO A 68 -15.56 0.75 -8.57
C PRO A 68 -14.49 -0.33 -8.68
N SER A 69 -13.22 0.06 -8.55
CA SER A 69 -12.14 -0.92 -8.37
C SER A 69 -12.18 -1.47 -6.95
N VAL A 70 -11.89 -2.76 -6.79
CA VAL A 70 -11.84 -3.42 -5.49
C VAL A 70 -10.41 -3.39 -4.97
N PHE A 71 -10.25 -3.15 -3.67
CA PHE A 71 -8.97 -3.34 -2.99
C PHE A 71 -9.10 -4.32 -1.82
N GLN A 72 -8.00 -5.01 -1.52
CA GLN A 72 -7.84 -5.87 -0.36
C GLN A 72 -6.55 -5.50 0.38
N ILE A 73 -6.62 -5.27 1.68
CA ILE A 73 -5.44 -5.06 2.54
C ILE A 73 -5.23 -6.29 3.40
N GLU A 74 -4.00 -6.77 3.40
CA GLU A 74 -3.56 -7.90 4.20
C GLU A 74 -2.46 -7.49 5.17
N GLY A 75 -2.53 -8.03 6.38
CA GLY A 75 -1.57 -7.80 7.45
C GLY A 75 -1.63 -8.92 8.47
N SER A 76 -0.81 -8.82 9.52
CA SER A 76 -0.88 -9.76 10.63
C SER A 76 -2.17 -9.52 11.41
N GLY A 77 -3.19 -10.37 11.23
CA GLY A 77 -4.49 -10.19 11.85
C GLY A 77 -5.31 -9.03 11.27
N VAL A 78 -5.04 -8.62 10.03
CA VAL A 78 -5.82 -7.59 9.33
C VAL A 78 -6.16 -8.15 7.95
N HIS A 79 -7.44 -8.29 7.66
CA HIS A 79 -7.97 -8.47 6.31
C HIS A 79 -9.04 -7.40 6.11
N LEU A 80 -8.85 -6.49 5.15
CA LEU A 80 -9.87 -5.48 4.83
C LEU A 80 -10.17 -5.53 3.35
N ILE A 81 -11.44 -5.52 2.98
CA ILE A 81 -11.88 -5.36 1.59
C ILE A 81 -12.65 -4.05 1.45
N GLY A 82 -12.50 -3.42 0.29
CA GLY A 82 -13.13 -2.15 0.02
C GLY A 82 -13.14 -1.77 -1.45
N GLU A 83 -13.60 -0.55 -1.70
CA GLU A 83 -13.83 -0.03 -3.03
C GLU A 83 -13.19 1.36 -3.21
N ILE A 84 -12.59 1.53 -4.38
CA ILE A 84 -12.19 2.82 -4.97
C ILE A 84 -13.32 3.23 -5.90
N ALA A 85 -13.93 4.40 -5.68
CA ALA A 85 -14.99 4.89 -6.54
C ALA A 85 -14.51 4.97 -8.01
N ALA A 86 -15.40 4.69 -8.96
CA ALA A 86 -15.05 4.67 -10.38
C ALA A 86 -14.41 5.99 -10.86
N ALA A 87 -14.88 7.12 -10.33
CA ALA A 87 -14.33 8.45 -10.63
C ALA A 87 -12.90 8.69 -10.10
N ASP A 88 -12.46 7.89 -9.13
CA ASP A 88 -11.14 7.98 -8.49
C ASP A 88 -10.23 6.81 -8.89
N ASN A 89 -10.64 5.98 -9.85
CA ASN A 89 -9.86 4.81 -10.25
C ASN A 89 -8.47 5.21 -10.78
N VAL A 90 -7.45 4.47 -10.35
CA VAL A 90 -6.06 4.64 -10.82
C VAL A 90 -5.85 4.16 -12.24
N ASP A 91 -6.85 3.48 -12.83
CA ASP A 91 -6.85 2.89 -14.17
C ASP A 91 -5.68 1.92 -14.43
N TYR A 92 -5.67 1.30 -15.61
CA TYR A 92 -4.68 0.29 -15.97
C TYR A 92 -3.25 0.85 -16.12
N GLY A 93 -3.11 2.17 -16.25
CA GLY A 93 -1.85 2.89 -16.25
C GLY A 93 -1.27 3.16 -14.86
N GLU A 94 -1.95 2.74 -13.78
CA GLU A 94 -1.51 2.91 -12.40
C GLU A 94 -1.28 4.40 -11.99
N HIS A 95 -2.22 5.28 -12.33
CA HIS A 95 -2.21 6.70 -11.97
C HIS A 95 -2.57 6.91 -10.48
N TRP A 96 -1.70 6.45 -9.58
CA TRP A 96 -1.87 6.47 -8.13
C TRP A 96 -2.02 7.87 -7.53
N GLU A 97 -1.51 8.89 -8.20
CA GLU A 97 -1.68 10.29 -7.81
C GLU A 97 -3.15 10.72 -7.73
N ARG A 98 -4.04 10.04 -8.48
CA ARG A 98 -5.49 10.32 -8.45
C ARG A 98 -6.14 9.99 -7.12
N LEU A 99 -5.56 9.09 -6.34
CA LEU A 99 -6.08 8.73 -5.02
C LEU A 99 -5.71 9.77 -3.95
N VAL A 100 -4.74 10.64 -4.18
CA VAL A 100 -4.34 11.63 -3.17
C VAL A 100 -5.51 12.55 -2.84
N ASN A 101 -5.76 12.72 -1.54
CA ASN A 101 -6.93 13.42 -0.99
C ASN A 101 -8.29 12.76 -1.30
N LYS A 102 -8.30 11.47 -1.65
CA LYS A 102 -9.54 10.71 -1.85
C LYS A 102 -9.85 9.82 -0.67
N MET A 103 -11.14 9.54 -0.53
CA MET A 103 -11.68 8.65 0.49
C MET A 103 -12.15 7.36 -0.17
N LEU A 104 -11.54 6.26 0.24
CA LEU A 104 -11.92 4.91 -0.16
C LEU A 104 -12.87 4.33 0.88
N THR A 105 -13.75 3.43 0.44
CA THR A 105 -14.74 2.78 1.31
C THR A 105 -14.21 1.42 1.74
N ILE A 106 -14.25 1.12 3.04
CA ILE A 106 -14.06 -0.24 3.56
C ILE A 106 -15.44 -0.87 3.73
N LYS A 107 -15.59 -2.11 3.28
CA LYS A 107 -16.84 -2.88 3.33
C LYS A 107 -16.75 -3.99 4.37
N ALA A 108 -17.89 -4.47 4.83
CA ALA A 108 -17.94 -5.65 5.70
C ALA A 108 -17.44 -6.91 4.98
N SER A 109 -17.83 -7.05 3.71
CA SER A 109 -17.42 -8.14 2.83
C SER A 109 -17.46 -7.70 1.36
N GLY A 110 -16.85 -8.49 0.50
CA GLY A 110 -16.79 -8.30 -0.94
C GLY A 110 -16.15 -9.50 -1.63
N GLU A 111 -15.74 -9.31 -2.88
CA GLU A 111 -15.04 -10.33 -3.67
C GLU A 111 -13.74 -9.76 -4.23
N PHE A 112 -12.64 -10.48 -4.06
CA PHE A 112 -11.35 -10.19 -4.70
C PHE A 112 -10.99 -11.38 -5.61
N HIS A 113 -10.83 -11.16 -6.92
CA HIS A 113 -10.67 -12.25 -7.90
C HIS A 113 -11.74 -13.36 -7.87
N ARG A 114 -12.98 -13.03 -7.48
CA ARG A 114 -14.12 -13.96 -7.25
C ARG A 114 -14.03 -14.78 -5.96
N ASP A 115 -12.97 -14.60 -5.18
CA ASP A 115 -12.89 -15.17 -3.84
C ASP A 115 -13.63 -14.24 -2.88
N PRO A 116 -14.61 -14.76 -2.10
CA PRO A 116 -15.26 -13.96 -1.07
C PRO A 116 -14.26 -13.60 0.02
N VAL A 117 -14.26 -12.33 0.42
CA VAL A 117 -13.40 -11.82 1.48
C VAL A 117 -14.27 -11.08 2.50
N ASP A 118 -14.14 -11.46 3.76
CA ASP A 118 -14.70 -10.74 4.89
C ASP A 118 -13.64 -9.82 5.50
N SER A 119 -14.04 -8.61 5.88
CA SER A 119 -13.16 -7.69 6.58
C SER A 119 -13.10 -8.04 8.06
N THR A 120 -11.90 -8.30 8.58
CA THR A 120 -11.63 -8.59 9.98
C THR A 120 -10.39 -7.87 10.50
N ILE A 121 -10.36 -7.68 11.82
CA ILE A 121 -9.19 -7.20 12.54
C ILE A 121 -9.00 -7.94 13.86
N THR A 122 -7.76 -8.30 14.16
CA THR A 122 -7.33 -8.90 15.41
C THR A 122 -6.33 -7.97 16.08
N LEU A 123 -6.72 -7.38 17.21
CA LEU A 123 -5.80 -6.58 18.02
C LEU A 123 -4.87 -7.50 18.83
N PRO A 124 -3.64 -7.07 19.16
CA PRO A 124 -2.72 -7.89 19.95
C PRO A 124 -3.34 -8.35 21.27
N GLY A 125 -3.38 -9.66 21.51
CA GLY A 125 -3.94 -10.27 22.72
C GLY A 125 -5.48 -10.27 22.79
N ALA A 126 -6.17 -9.85 21.72
CA ALA A 126 -7.63 -9.84 21.63
C ALA A 126 -8.14 -10.87 20.61
N PRO A 127 -9.41 -11.29 20.69
CA PRO A 127 -10.03 -12.09 19.64
C PRO A 127 -10.16 -11.30 18.33
N GLU A 128 -10.34 -12.04 17.24
CA GLU A 128 -10.70 -11.47 15.95
C GLU A 128 -12.08 -10.77 16.02
N ILE A 129 -12.18 -9.62 15.36
CA ILE A 129 -13.37 -8.77 15.32
C ILE A 129 -13.74 -8.55 13.86
N ALA A 130 -14.99 -8.81 13.53
CA ALA A 130 -15.54 -8.47 12.22
C ALA A 130 -15.64 -6.95 12.05
N VAL A 131 -15.23 -6.47 10.88
CA VAL A 131 -15.41 -5.09 10.44
C VAL A 131 -16.72 -5.02 9.67
N THR A 132 -17.53 -4.01 9.97
CA THR A 132 -18.84 -3.79 9.30
C THR A 132 -18.80 -2.64 8.30
N GLY A 133 -17.71 -1.88 8.28
CA GLY A 133 -17.45 -0.82 7.32
C GLY A 133 -16.30 0.08 7.76
N GLY A 134 -16.07 1.15 7.03
CA GLY A 134 -15.03 2.11 7.36
C GLY A 134 -14.63 2.96 6.17
N THR A 135 -13.61 3.78 6.36
CA THR A 135 -13.07 4.63 5.31
C THR A 135 -11.55 4.71 5.40
N MET A 136 -10.90 4.90 4.25
CA MET A 136 -9.48 5.22 4.16
C MET A 136 -9.30 6.52 3.41
N PHE A 137 -8.72 7.52 4.05
CA PHE A 137 -8.34 8.77 3.39
C PHE A 137 -6.87 8.71 3.00
N ILE A 138 -6.58 8.83 1.71
CA ILE A 138 -5.22 8.75 1.19
C ILE A 138 -4.55 10.12 1.27
N GLU A 139 -3.48 10.23 2.06
CA GLU A 139 -2.74 11.48 2.21
C GLU A 139 -1.57 11.56 1.25
N LYS A 140 -0.84 10.45 1.07
CA LYS A 140 0.42 10.42 0.31
C LYS A 140 0.66 9.07 -0.34
N TYR A 141 1.37 9.11 -1.45
CA TYR A 141 1.99 7.96 -2.10
C TYR A 141 3.50 8.25 -2.22
N THR A 142 4.35 7.30 -1.85
CA THR A 142 5.81 7.47 -1.77
C THR A 142 6.55 6.26 -2.32
N GLY A 143 7.86 6.42 -2.51
CA GLY A 143 8.77 5.39 -3.02
C GLY A 143 8.73 5.27 -4.54
N LYS A 144 9.29 4.17 -5.07
CA LYS A 144 9.45 3.96 -6.52
C LYS A 144 8.25 3.21 -7.09
N TRP A 145 7.60 3.79 -8.10
CA TRP A 145 6.37 3.26 -8.69
C TRP A 145 6.56 2.56 -10.04
N THR A 146 7.74 2.65 -10.63
CA THR A 146 8.11 1.94 -11.86
C THR A 146 8.82 0.62 -11.56
N GLY A 147 8.45 -0.44 -12.29
CA GLY A 147 9.00 -1.79 -12.13
C GLY A 147 8.34 -2.61 -11.00
N SER A 148 8.57 -3.93 -11.01
CA SER A 148 7.98 -4.88 -10.05
C SER A 148 8.53 -4.75 -8.63
N GLU A 149 9.77 -4.28 -8.50
CA GLU A 149 10.49 -4.17 -7.23
C GLU A 149 10.31 -2.82 -6.53
N GLY A 150 9.47 -1.95 -7.10
CA GLY A 150 9.21 -0.62 -6.56
C GLY A 150 8.62 -0.67 -5.15
N ASN A 151 9.12 0.19 -4.26
CA ASN A 151 8.51 0.47 -2.97
C ASN A 151 7.29 1.37 -3.15
N LYS A 152 6.18 0.78 -3.61
CA LYS A 152 4.91 1.48 -3.88
C LYS A 152 4.13 1.70 -2.58
N THR A 153 4.44 2.72 -1.78
CA THR A 153 3.79 2.90 -0.46
C THR A 153 2.66 3.92 -0.51
N ILE A 154 1.47 3.55 -0.06
CA ILE A 154 0.33 4.46 0.18
C ILE A 154 0.15 4.64 1.68
N SER A 155 -0.14 5.87 2.10
CA SER A 155 -0.37 6.18 3.51
C SER A 155 -1.45 7.24 3.71
N GLY A 156 -2.05 7.22 4.89
CA GLY A 156 -3.02 8.22 5.30
C GLY A 156 -3.78 7.83 6.55
N LYS A 157 -5.05 8.25 6.62
CA LYS A 157 -5.93 8.05 7.77
C LYS A 157 -6.94 6.94 7.50
N ILE A 158 -7.37 6.26 8.55
CA ILE A 158 -8.33 5.17 8.45
C ILE A 158 -9.31 5.22 9.61
N THR A 159 -10.56 4.90 9.30
CA THR A 159 -11.64 4.66 10.26
C THR A 159 -12.19 3.27 10.03
N ILE A 160 -12.36 2.48 11.08
CA ILE A 160 -12.92 1.13 11.03
C ILE A 160 -14.13 1.06 11.95
N GLN A 161 -15.26 0.64 11.40
CA GLN A 161 -16.46 0.30 12.14
C GLN A 161 -16.46 -1.19 12.47
N ARG A 162 -16.59 -1.53 13.75
CA ARG A 162 -16.59 -2.91 14.23
C ARG A 162 -18.02 -3.44 14.37
N SER A 163 -18.14 -4.78 14.37
CA SER A 163 -19.41 -5.47 14.61
C SER A 163 -19.99 -5.25 16.01
N ASP A 164 -19.17 -4.90 17.00
CA ASP A 164 -19.62 -4.53 18.34
C ASP A 164 -20.09 -3.07 18.46
N GLY A 165 -20.22 -2.36 17.33
CA GLY A 165 -20.69 -0.98 17.26
C GLY A 165 -19.63 0.07 17.54
N ARG A 166 -18.42 -0.31 17.96
CA ARG A 166 -17.33 0.65 18.22
C ARG A 166 -16.64 1.09 16.94
N ARG A 167 -16.11 2.31 16.97
CA ARG A 167 -15.29 2.89 15.91
C ARG A 167 -13.84 2.94 16.36
N LEU A 168 -12.94 2.50 15.48
CA LEU A 168 -11.49 2.68 15.63
C LEU A 168 -11.02 3.72 14.62
N GLU A 169 -10.08 4.56 15.03
CA GLU A 169 -9.49 5.59 14.17
C GLU A 169 -7.98 5.46 14.22
N GLY A 170 -7.31 5.83 13.14
CA GLY A 170 -5.88 5.64 13.06
C GLY A 170 -5.26 6.11 11.76
N THR A 171 -4.07 5.59 11.52
CA THR A 171 -3.30 5.78 10.29
C THR A 171 -2.91 4.44 9.69
N PHE A 172 -2.61 4.45 8.39
CA PHE A 172 -2.06 3.29 7.71
C PHE A 172 -0.90 3.71 6.82
N ALA A 173 0.03 2.78 6.62
CA ALA A 173 1.00 2.79 5.54
C ALA A 173 1.11 1.38 5.00
N VAL A 174 1.01 1.19 3.69
CA VAL A 174 0.95 -0.14 3.07
C VAL A 174 1.53 -0.12 1.67
N HIS A 175 2.15 -1.23 1.27
CA HIS A 175 2.62 -1.44 -0.08
C HIS A 175 1.47 -1.77 -1.04
N ALA A 176 1.31 -1.01 -2.11
CA ALA A 176 0.26 -1.21 -3.11
C ALA A 176 0.75 -2.07 -4.28
N VAL A 177 -0.09 -3.02 -4.69
CA VAL A 177 0.11 -3.93 -5.82
C VAL A 177 -1.19 -3.98 -6.63
N THR A 178 -1.06 -3.98 -7.95
CA THR A 178 -2.19 -4.03 -8.88
C THR A 178 -2.34 -5.42 -9.48
N TRP A 179 -3.56 -5.76 -9.86
CA TRP A 179 -3.93 -7.00 -10.54
C TRP A 179 -4.97 -6.65 -11.63
N GLY A 180 -4.94 -7.28 -12.80
CA GLY A 180 -5.94 -7.04 -13.86
C GLY A 180 -5.52 -7.42 -15.27
#